data_AF-A0A2E7UJY2-F1
#
_entry.id   AF-A0A2E7UJY2-F1
#
_cell.length_a   1.000
_cell.length_b   1.000
_cell.length_c   1.000
_cell.angle_alpha   90.00
_cell.angle_beta   90.00
_cell.angle_gamma   90.00
#
_symmetry.space_group_name_H-M   'P 1'
#
loop_
_entity.id
_entity.type
_entity.pdbx_description
1 polymer ?
#
loop_
_entity_poly.entity_id
_entity_poly.type
_entity_poly.pdbx_seq_one_letter_code
_entity_poly.pdbx_strand_id
1 'polypeptide(L)'
;GMWDDDTFKSLNKKPISDPWERCQGFWTYLHIKDAASACRMAIESKGWKGHEKFFLNAKDTMITVETMEAIKEVYPEVEIRQELEGHVAPIKIDLAEKRFGWTPKYSWRDEQFGS
;
A
#
# COMPACT_ATOMS: atom_id res chain seq x y z
N GLY A 1 -6.93 -3.38 -1.96
CA GLY A 1 -8.28 -3.29 -1.36
C GLY A 1 -8.20 -2.72 0.04
N MET A 2 -9.31 -2.23 0.61
CA MET A 2 -9.35 -1.78 2.00
C MET A 2 -9.67 -2.96 2.92
N TRP A 3 -8.81 -3.21 3.90
CA TRP A 3 -8.78 -4.44 4.70
C TRP A 3 -8.75 -4.15 6.20
N ASP A 4 -9.22 -5.10 7.00
CA ASP A 4 -9.25 -5.06 8.46
C ASP A 4 -8.22 -6.02 9.09
N ASP A 5 -8.19 -6.04 10.42
CA ASP A 5 -7.26 -6.87 11.20
C ASP A 5 -7.41 -8.37 10.86
N ASP A 6 -8.63 -8.85 10.62
CA ASP A 6 -8.90 -10.26 10.30
C ASP A 6 -8.41 -10.64 8.91
N THR A 7 -8.58 -9.74 7.94
CA THR A 7 -8.02 -9.91 6.60
C THR A 7 -6.49 -9.94 6.62
N PHE A 8 -5.86 -9.07 7.43
CA PHE A 8 -4.40 -9.07 7.59
C PHE A 8 -3.90 -10.38 8.21
N LYS A 9 -4.54 -10.88 9.28
CA LYS A 9 -4.21 -12.19 9.88
C LYS A 9 -4.39 -13.34 8.89
N SER A 10 -5.45 -13.29 8.08
CA SER A 10 -5.69 -14.30 7.04
C SER A 10 -4.58 -14.29 5.98
N LEU A 11 -4.18 -13.10 5.52
CA LEU A 11 -3.08 -12.95 4.56
C LEU A 11 -1.74 -13.37 5.17
N ASN A 12 -1.48 -13.03 6.43
CA ASN A 12 -0.27 -13.45 7.13
C ASN A 12 -0.17 -14.97 7.23
N LYS A 13 -1.28 -15.64 7.60
CA LYS A 13 -1.36 -17.10 7.67
C LYS A 13 -1.25 -17.79 6.31
N LYS A 14 -1.76 -17.15 5.25
CA LYS A 14 -1.70 -17.68 3.88
C LYS A 14 -1.24 -16.58 2.89
N PRO A 15 0.06 -16.30 2.85
CA PRO A 15 0.59 -15.25 1.99
C PRO A 15 0.42 -15.58 0.50
N ILE A 16 0.21 -14.55 -0.31
CA ILE A 16 0.13 -14.69 -1.77
C ILE A 16 1.56 -14.72 -2.31
N SER A 17 1.94 -15.81 -2.96
CA SER A 17 3.29 -15.98 -3.54
C SER A 17 3.32 -16.05 -5.07
N ASP A 18 2.15 -16.17 -5.71
CA ASP A 18 2.03 -16.04 -7.16
C ASP A 18 1.80 -14.55 -7.53
N PRO A 19 2.72 -13.90 -8.26
CA PRO A 19 2.57 -12.49 -8.62
C PRO A 19 1.43 -12.24 -9.61
N TRP A 20 0.91 -13.25 -10.31
CA TRP A 20 -0.26 -13.10 -11.18
C TRP A 20 -1.56 -12.92 -10.38
N GLU A 21 -1.60 -13.37 -9.12
CA GLU A 21 -2.73 -13.11 -8.25
C GLU A 21 -2.80 -11.62 -7.88
N ARG A 22 -3.98 -11.02 -8.10
CA ARG A 22 -4.28 -9.60 -7.76
C ARG A 22 -3.40 -8.57 -8.48
N CYS A 23 -2.71 -8.95 -9.55
CA CYS A 23 -1.79 -8.06 -10.26
C CYS A 23 -2.45 -6.82 -10.86
N GLN A 24 -3.73 -6.87 -11.21
CA GLN A 24 -4.51 -5.79 -11.82
C GLN A 24 -4.64 -4.56 -10.91
N GLY A 25 -4.47 -4.77 -9.59
CA GLY A 25 -4.39 -3.71 -8.59
C GLY A 25 -2.95 -3.42 -8.14
N PHE A 26 -1.94 -3.89 -8.86
CA PHE A 26 -0.52 -3.78 -8.51
C PHE A 26 -0.21 -4.24 -7.07
N TRP A 27 -0.92 -5.28 -6.62
CA TRP A 27 -0.77 -5.86 -5.28
C TRP A 27 -1.00 -4.88 -4.12
N THR A 28 -1.76 -3.81 -4.39
CA THR A 28 -1.99 -2.72 -3.45
C THR A 28 -3.13 -2.97 -2.47
N TYR A 29 -2.96 -2.47 -1.25
CA TYR A 29 -3.92 -2.58 -0.18
C TYR A 29 -3.77 -1.44 0.82
N LEU A 30 -4.80 -1.25 1.64
CA LEU A 30 -4.78 -0.24 2.69
C LEU A 30 -5.53 -0.76 3.90
N HIS A 31 -4.99 -0.55 5.09
CA HIS A 31 -5.72 -0.87 6.31
C HIS A 31 -6.85 0.14 6.58
N ILE A 32 -7.99 -0.31 7.09
CA ILE A 32 -9.13 0.57 7.38
C ILE A 32 -8.80 1.67 8.41
N LYS A 33 -7.95 1.37 9.39
CA LYS A 33 -7.48 2.36 10.39
C LYS A 33 -6.56 3.40 9.74
N ASP A 34 -5.78 3.01 8.75
CA ASP A 34 -4.95 3.94 7.98
C ASP A 34 -5.81 4.87 7.13
N ALA A 35 -6.82 4.34 6.44
CA ALA A 35 -7.79 5.14 5.70
C ALA A 35 -8.51 6.16 6.60
N ALA A 36 -9.00 5.71 7.78
CA ALA A 36 -9.66 6.59 8.74
C ALA A 36 -8.72 7.70 9.24
N SER A 37 -7.46 7.37 9.54
CA SER A 37 -6.47 8.35 9.97
C SER A 37 -6.17 9.39 8.89
N ALA A 38 -6.07 8.97 7.62
CA ALA A 38 -5.85 9.86 6.49
C ALA A 38 -7.00 10.86 6.34
N CYS A 39 -8.25 10.38 6.36
CA CYS A 39 -9.43 11.23 6.26
C CYS A 39 -9.48 12.26 7.39
N ARG A 40 -9.25 11.82 8.64
CA ARG A 40 -9.20 12.72 9.80
C ARG A 40 -8.11 13.78 9.64
N MET A 41 -6.90 13.38 9.28
CA MET A 41 -5.76 14.30 9.12
C MET A 41 -5.97 15.28 7.96
N ALA A 42 -6.57 14.82 6.85
CA ALA A 42 -6.90 15.67 5.71
C ALA A 42 -7.89 16.78 6.11
N ILE A 43 -8.93 16.45 6.88
CA ILE A 43 -9.95 17.41 7.35
C ILE A 43 -9.38 18.37 8.40
N GLU A 44 -8.58 17.88 9.35
CA GLU A 44 -8.02 18.70 10.44
C GLU A 44 -6.83 19.58 9.98
N SER A 45 -6.17 19.23 8.87
CA SER A 45 -4.99 19.94 8.40
C SER A 45 -5.32 21.35 7.94
N LYS A 46 -4.55 22.31 8.48
CA LYS A 46 -4.55 23.71 8.00
C LYS A 46 -3.58 23.93 6.83
N GLY A 47 -2.83 22.90 6.44
CA GLY A 47 -1.74 22.95 5.45
C GLY A 47 -2.19 22.90 3.99
N TRP A 48 -3.47 22.68 3.72
CA TRP A 48 -4.02 22.66 2.36
C TRP A 48 -5.47 23.16 2.34
N LYS A 49 -5.97 23.53 1.15
CA LYS A 49 -7.32 24.06 0.92
C LYS A 49 -7.84 23.60 -0.44
N GLY A 50 -9.17 23.63 -0.60
CA GLY A 50 -9.84 23.32 -1.87
C GLY A 50 -10.07 21.83 -2.07
N HIS A 51 -10.12 21.42 -3.33
CA HIS A 51 -10.29 20.03 -3.74
C HIS A 51 -8.97 19.48 -4.27
N GLU A 52 -8.57 18.32 -3.77
CA GLU A 52 -7.37 17.61 -4.21
C GLU A 52 -7.63 16.10 -4.15
N LYS A 53 -7.01 15.35 -5.06
CA LYS A 53 -7.11 13.88 -5.11
C LYS A 53 -5.85 13.27 -4.53
N PHE A 54 -5.99 12.43 -3.52
CA PHE A 54 -4.89 11.76 -2.85
C PHE A 54 -4.95 10.26 -3.11
N PHE A 55 -3.79 9.66 -3.42
CA PHE A 55 -3.63 8.22 -3.28
C PHE A 55 -3.30 7.90 -1.83
N LEU A 56 -3.99 6.89 -1.29
CA LEU A 56 -3.71 6.30 0.01
C LEU A 56 -3.44 4.82 -0.22
N ASN A 57 -2.31 4.34 0.29
CA ASN A 57 -1.88 2.96 0.13
C ASN A 57 -0.97 2.56 1.29
N ALA A 58 -0.85 1.26 1.57
CA ALA A 58 0.18 0.72 2.45
C ALA A 58 1.59 0.98 1.87
N LYS A 59 2.62 0.84 2.70
CA LYS A 59 4.02 1.03 2.27
C LYS A 59 4.51 -0.10 1.37
N ASP A 60 3.92 -1.28 1.50
CA ASP A 60 4.36 -2.52 0.87
C ASP A 60 3.25 -3.21 0.06
N THR A 61 3.63 -4.29 -0.63
CA THR A 61 2.72 -5.13 -1.41
C THR A 61 2.13 -6.28 -0.58
N MET A 62 0.96 -6.77 -1.01
CA MET A 62 0.31 -7.95 -0.43
C MET A 62 0.95 -9.30 -0.80
N ILE A 63 1.96 -9.30 -1.66
CA ILE A 63 2.63 -10.51 -2.18
C ILE A 63 3.99 -10.74 -1.50
N THR A 64 4.42 -11.98 -1.39
CA THR A 64 5.73 -12.34 -0.81
C THR A 64 6.90 -12.10 -1.75
N VAL A 65 6.64 -12.07 -3.07
CA VAL A 65 7.64 -11.78 -4.11
C VAL A 65 8.03 -10.29 -4.06
N GLU A 66 9.31 -9.99 -4.25
CA GLU A 66 9.77 -8.60 -4.32
C GLU A 66 9.08 -7.85 -5.47
N THR A 67 8.78 -6.57 -5.25
CA THR A 67 7.95 -5.81 -6.19
C THR A 67 8.59 -5.71 -7.56
N MET A 68 9.90 -5.54 -7.64
CA MET A 68 10.61 -5.48 -8.93
C MET A 68 10.66 -6.82 -9.65
N GLU A 69 10.71 -7.95 -8.92
CA GLU A 69 10.63 -9.28 -9.52
C GLU A 69 9.22 -9.53 -10.08
N ALA A 70 8.20 -9.21 -9.29
CA ALA A 70 6.81 -9.34 -9.70
C ALA A 70 6.47 -8.46 -10.93
N ILE A 71 7.00 -7.23 -10.99
CA ILE A 71 6.84 -6.34 -12.16
C ILE A 71 7.49 -6.96 -13.40
N LYS A 72 8.73 -7.47 -13.29
CA LYS A 72 9.44 -8.09 -14.42
C LYS A 72 8.68 -9.30 -14.97
N GLU A 73 8.07 -10.08 -14.08
CA GLU A 73 7.31 -11.27 -14.47
C GLU A 73 5.96 -10.94 -15.10
N VAL A 74 5.18 -10.08 -14.45
CA VAL A 74 3.78 -9.82 -14.84
C VAL A 74 3.64 -8.71 -15.88
N TYR A 75 4.58 -7.75 -15.89
CA TYR A 75 4.57 -6.58 -16.75
C TYR A 75 5.94 -6.40 -17.45
N PRO A 76 6.43 -7.38 -18.23
CA PRO A 76 7.80 -7.40 -18.74
C PRO A 76 8.15 -6.22 -19.65
N GLU A 77 7.17 -5.58 -20.29
CA GLU A 77 7.36 -4.49 -21.24
C GLU A 77 7.12 -3.10 -20.63
N VAL A 78 6.86 -3.00 -19.32
CA VAL A 78 6.55 -1.71 -18.69
C VAL A 78 7.81 -0.85 -18.51
N GLU A 79 7.69 0.44 -18.78
CA GLU A 79 8.74 1.42 -18.51
C GLU A 79 9.00 1.53 -16.99
N ILE A 80 10.24 1.27 -16.55
CA ILE A 80 10.66 1.49 -15.16
C ILE A 80 11.29 2.87 -15.02
N ARG A 81 10.58 3.78 -14.33
CA ARG A 81 11.04 5.15 -14.07
C ARG A 81 11.86 5.29 -12.80
N GLN A 82 11.69 4.35 -11.87
CA GLN A 82 12.37 4.32 -10.59
C GLN A 82 12.34 2.88 -10.08
N GLU A 83 13.47 2.39 -9.57
CA GLU A 83 13.50 1.09 -8.90
C GLU A 83 12.82 1.16 -7.52
N LEU A 84 12.20 0.04 -7.12
CA LEU A 84 11.55 -0.15 -5.83
C LEU A 84 12.32 -1.21 -5.05
N GLU A 85 12.65 -0.92 -3.79
CA GLU A 85 13.39 -1.84 -2.94
C GLU A 85 12.45 -2.84 -2.26
N GLY A 86 12.81 -4.12 -2.26
CA GLY A 86 12.07 -5.18 -1.57
C GLY A 86 10.60 -5.22 -1.96
N HIS A 87 9.71 -5.03 -0.98
CA HIS A 87 8.26 -5.11 -1.14
C HIS A 87 7.57 -3.75 -1.27
N VAL A 88 8.29 -2.65 -1.52
CA VAL A 88 7.69 -1.30 -1.60
C VAL A 88 6.58 -1.25 -2.65
N ALA A 89 5.41 -0.75 -2.26
CA ALA A 89 4.26 -0.68 -3.16
C ALA A 89 4.48 0.29 -4.34
N PRO A 90 4.04 -0.06 -5.56
CA PRO A 90 4.21 0.77 -6.76
C PRO A 90 3.20 1.93 -6.87
N ILE A 91 2.68 2.44 -5.74
CA ILE A 91 1.80 3.63 -5.69
C ILE A 91 2.43 4.67 -4.75
N LYS A 92 2.79 5.82 -5.30
CA LYS A 92 3.31 6.96 -4.53
C LYS A 92 2.20 7.63 -3.71
N ILE A 93 2.49 7.89 -2.44
CA ILE A 93 1.59 8.54 -1.48
C ILE A 93 2.11 9.90 -0.99
N ASP A 94 3.21 10.39 -1.59
CA ASP A 94 3.96 11.57 -1.16
C ASP A 94 3.08 12.83 -1.03
N LEU A 95 2.00 12.92 -1.80
CA LEU A 95 1.12 14.08 -1.75
C LEU A 95 0.35 14.17 -0.42
N ALA A 96 -0.10 13.04 0.13
CA ALA A 96 -0.78 13.00 1.42
C ALA A 96 0.19 13.36 2.56
N GLU A 97 1.42 12.84 2.50
CA GLU A 97 2.50 13.18 3.42
C GLU A 97 2.83 14.68 3.37
N LYS A 98 3.02 15.24 2.17
CA LYS A 98 3.36 16.66 1.99
C LYS A 98 2.25 17.62 2.44
N ARG A 99 0.98 17.28 2.19
CA ARG A 99 -0.15 18.20 2.46
C ARG A 99 -0.66 18.15 3.89
N PHE A 100 -0.65 16.97 4.51
CA PHE A 100 -1.23 16.78 5.83
C PHE A 100 -0.47 15.78 6.71
N GLY A 101 0.77 15.45 6.36
CA GLY A 101 1.69 14.69 7.22
C GLY A 101 1.31 13.23 7.40
N TRP A 102 0.49 12.67 6.52
CA TRP A 102 0.00 11.30 6.67
C TRP A 102 0.96 10.28 6.05
N THR A 103 1.22 9.21 6.80
CA THR A 103 1.85 7.99 6.32
C THR A 103 1.10 6.78 6.88
N PRO A 104 0.92 5.69 6.11
CA PRO A 104 0.30 4.46 6.60
C PRO A 104 1.15 3.84 7.73
N LYS A 105 0.47 3.18 8.67
CA LYS A 105 1.06 2.61 9.88
C LYS A 105 0.98 1.09 9.95
N TYR A 106 0.13 0.46 9.15
CA TYR A 106 -0.13 -0.97 9.24
C TYR A 106 0.33 -1.70 7.99
N SER A 107 1.05 -2.80 8.19
CA SER A 107 1.33 -3.83 7.18
C SER A 107 0.80 -5.18 7.64
N TRP A 108 0.37 -6.04 6.69
CA TRP A 108 0.02 -7.43 7.01
C TRP A 108 1.23 -8.24 7.53
N ARG A 109 2.44 -7.71 7.35
CA ARG A 109 3.71 -8.28 7.84
C ARG A 109 4.02 -7.89 9.28
N ASP A 110 3.29 -6.96 9.89
CA ASP A 110 3.56 -6.54 11.27
C ASP A 110 3.34 -7.73 12.22
N GLU A 111 4.19 -7.86 13.24
CA GLU A 111 4.15 -8.97 14.21
C GLU A 111 2.79 -9.13 14.89
N GLN A 112 2.04 -8.04 15.09
CA GLN A 112 0.70 -8.07 15.67
C GLN A 112 -0.35 -8.82 14.83
N PHE A 113 -0.06 -9.07 13.55
CA PHE A 113 -0.89 -9.88 12.66
C PHE A 113 -0.28 -11.26 12.38
N GLY A 114 0.93 -11.51 12.91
CA GLY A 114 1.56 -12.82 12.94
C GLY A 114 0.87 -13.75 13.93
N SER A 115 0.80 -15.03 13.59
CA SER A 115 0.35 -16.12 14.46
C SER A 115 1.50 -17.04 14.83
#